data_AF-A0A0W4ZFR9-F1
#
_entry.id   AF-A0A0W4ZFR9-F1
#
_cell.length_a   1.000
_cell.length_b   1.000
_cell.length_c   1.000
_cell.angle_alpha   90.00
_cell.angle_beta   90.00
_cell.angle_gamma   90.00
#
_symmetry.space_group_name_H-M   'P 1'
#
loop_
_entity.id
_entity.type
_entity.pdbx_description
1 polymer ?
#
loop_
_entity_poly.entity_id
_entity_poly.type
_entity_poly.pdbx_seq_one_letter_code
_entity_poly.pdbx_strand_id
1 'polypeptide(L)'
;MISISEKPPTKSERQHCWEARDIFFHCLDKNSIINPLTQSEKIRLTCLLEEKTFKNSCAKSWIEYFEKKRVADIQKDNFYKKLNEMNKEQLK
;
A
#
# COMPACT_ATOMS: atom_id res chain seq x y z
N MET A 1 -18.13 -20.70 -19.52
CA MET A 1 -18.16 -19.95 -18.23
C MET A 1 -16.84 -19.21 -18.13
N ILE A 2 -16.84 -17.89 -18.32
CA ILE A 2 -15.61 -17.09 -18.44
C ILE A 2 -15.23 -16.57 -17.06
N SER A 3 -14.14 -17.14 -16.53
CA SER A 3 -13.46 -16.72 -15.31
C SER A 3 -12.91 -15.31 -15.47
N ILE A 4 -13.03 -14.51 -14.40
CA ILE A 4 -12.78 -13.06 -14.32
C ILE A 4 -11.26 -12.72 -14.38
N SER A 5 -10.42 -13.57 -14.99
CA SER A 5 -8.96 -13.50 -14.85
C SER A 5 -8.18 -13.25 -16.15
N GLU A 6 -8.80 -13.16 -17.34
CA GLU A 6 -8.06 -13.01 -18.61
C GLU A 6 -8.17 -11.63 -19.28
N LYS A 7 -9.10 -10.77 -18.83
CA LYS A 7 -9.24 -9.43 -19.42
C LYS A 7 -8.47 -8.40 -18.60
N PRO A 8 -7.62 -7.57 -19.22
CA PRO A 8 -6.98 -6.47 -18.51
C PRO A 8 -8.07 -5.53 -17.97
N PRO A 9 -7.93 -5.03 -16.72
CA PRO A 9 -8.93 -4.15 -16.14
C PRO A 9 -9.08 -2.90 -17.02
N THR A 10 -10.33 -2.50 -17.22
CA THR A 10 -10.70 -1.28 -17.95
C THR A 10 -10.19 -0.04 -17.22
N LYS A 11 -10.16 1.11 -17.91
CA LYS A 11 -9.71 2.37 -17.30
C LYS A 11 -10.53 2.73 -16.05
N SER A 12 -11.84 2.51 -16.08
CA SER A 12 -12.74 2.81 -14.96
C SER A 12 -12.49 1.89 -13.76
N GLU A 13 -12.26 0.59 -13.99
CA GLU A 13 -11.95 -0.36 -12.91
C GLU A 13 -10.59 -0.04 -12.25
N ARG A 14 -9.59 0.38 -13.05
CA ARG A 14 -8.30 0.82 -12.50
C ARG A 14 -8.45 2.07 -11.63
N GLN A 15 -9.29 3.00 -12.05
CA GLN A 15 -9.56 4.22 -11.29
C GLN A 15 -10.19 3.88 -9.92
N HIS A 16 -11.23 3.05 -9.90
CA HIS A 16 -11.82 2.57 -8.64
C HIS A 16 -10.80 1.84 -7.76
N CYS A 17 -9.94 1.01 -8.34
CA CYS A 17 -8.87 0.34 -7.60
C CYS A 17 -7.88 1.33 -6.97
N TRP A 18 -7.47 2.38 -7.69
CA TRP A 18 -6.57 3.40 -7.16
C TRP A 18 -7.21 4.24 -6.05
N GLU A 19 -8.48 4.60 -6.21
CA GLU A 19 -9.24 5.34 -5.18
C GLU A 19 -9.36 4.48 -3.90
N ALA A 20 -9.73 3.21 -4.03
CA ALA A 20 -9.79 2.29 -2.89
C ALA A 20 -8.42 2.05 -2.24
N ARG A 21 -7.35 1.98 -3.03
CA ARG A 21 -5.95 1.89 -2.54
C ARG A 21 -5.60 3.09 -1.69
N ASP A 22 -5.87 4.30 -2.18
CA ASP A 22 -5.45 5.53 -1.53
C ASP A 22 -6.20 5.72 -0.20
N ILE A 23 -7.49 5.36 -0.15
CA ILE A 23 -8.28 5.33 1.08
C ILE A 23 -7.69 4.33 2.10
N PHE A 24 -7.38 3.10 1.66
CA PHE A 24 -6.77 2.10 2.53
C PHE A 24 -5.41 2.56 3.05
N PHE A 25 -4.54 3.09 2.18
CA PHE A 25 -3.21 3.55 2.55
C PHE A 25 -3.26 4.76 3.49
N HIS A 26 -4.21 5.67 3.29
CA HIS A 26 -4.44 6.77 4.23
C HIS A 26 -4.80 6.26 5.63
N CYS A 27 -5.65 5.22 5.72
CA CYS A 27 -5.96 4.59 7.00
C CYS A 27 -4.72 3.93 7.63
N LEU A 28 -3.88 3.25 6.84
CA LEU A 28 -2.62 2.68 7.32
C LEU A 28 -1.68 3.75 7.86
N ASP A 29 -1.54 4.86 7.16
CA ASP A 29 -0.69 6.00 7.55
C ASP A 29 -1.18 6.63 8.86
N LYS A 30 -2.49 6.86 8.98
CA LYS A 30 -3.11 7.39 10.20
C LYS A 30 -2.87 6.51 11.43
N ASN A 31 -2.77 5.20 11.23
CA ASN A 31 -2.54 4.23 12.29
C ASN A 31 -1.06 3.81 12.43
N SER A 32 -0.13 4.47 11.72
CA SER A 32 1.29 4.13 11.71
C SER A 32 1.55 2.65 11.41
N ILE A 33 0.88 2.13 10.37
CA ILE A 33 1.03 0.76 9.87
C ILE A 33 1.94 0.81 8.63
N ILE A 34 3.15 0.28 8.80
CA ILE A 34 4.18 0.32 7.76
C ILE A 34 4.04 -0.89 6.84
N ASN A 35 3.93 -2.08 7.43
CA ASN A 35 3.86 -3.33 6.68
C ASN A 35 2.49 -3.98 6.81
N PRO A 36 1.62 -3.87 5.79
CA PRO A 36 0.31 -4.49 5.83
C PRO A 36 0.36 -6.03 5.84
N LEU A 37 1.46 -6.64 5.38
CA LEU A 37 1.62 -8.10 5.33
C LEU A 37 1.87 -8.72 6.71
N THR A 38 2.50 -7.99 7.63
CA THR A 38 2.83 -8.49 8.97
C THR A 38 1.90 -7.96 10.06
N GLN A 39 1.18 -6.88 9.79
CA GLN A 39 0.33 -6.18 10.76
C GLN A 39 -1.18 -6.40 10.51
N SER A 40 -1.54 -7.59 10.02
CA SER A 40 -2.92 -7.95 9.64
C SER A 40 -3.92 -7.78 10.78
N GLU A 41 -3.56 -8.11 12.03
CA GLU A 41 -4.46 -7.93 13.17
C GLU A 41 -4.76 -6.44 13.43
N LYS A 42 -3.74 -5.58 13.33
CA LYS A 42 -3.91 -4.13 13.50
C LYS A 42 -4.78 -3.54 12.40
N ILE A 43 -4.62 -4.02 11.17
CA ILE A 43 -5.49 -3.65 10.04
C ILE A 43 -6.92 -4.10 10.31
N ARG A 44 -7.13 -5.32 10.78
CA ARG A 44 -8.46 -5.84 11.10
C ARG A 44 -9.19 -5.02 12.16
N LEU A 45 -8.45 -4.43 13.10
CA LEU A 45 -9.03 -3.61 14.17
C LEU A 45 -9.28 -2.15 13.74
N THR A 46 -8.52 -1.62 12.78
CA THR A 46 -8.51 -0.17 12.48
C THR A 46 -8.97 0.20 11.07
N CYS A 47 -8.69 -0.65 10.07
CA CYS A 47 -8.84 -0.35 8.64
C CYS A 47 -9.51 -1.51 7.87
N LEU A 48 -10.31 -2.35 8.53
CA LEU A 48 -10.89 -3.57 7.94
C LEU A 48 -11.83 -3.28 6.78
N LEU A 49 -12.62 -2.20 6.86
CA LEU A 49 -13.58 -1.86 5.82
C LEU A 49 -12.85 -1.44 4.55
N GLU A 50 -11.86 -0.57 4.70
CA GLU A 50 -11.01 -0.05 3.64
C GLU A 50 -10.19 -1.18 3.00
N GLU A 51 -9.64 -2.09 3.80
CA GLU A 51 -8.92 -3.27 3.32
C GLU A 51 -9.83 -4.16 2.44
N LYS A 52 -11.07 -4.42 2.89
CA LYS A 52 -12.02 -5.21 2.11
C LYS A 52 -12.39 -4.52 0.81
N THR A 53 -12.66 -3.23 0.84
CA THR A 53 -12.98 -2.45 -0.37
C THR A 53 -11.81 -2.47 -1.35
N PHE A 54 -10.57 -2.27 -0.86
CA PHE A 54 -9.36 -2.35 -1.67
C PHE A 54 -9.18 -3.75 -2.30
N LYS A 55 -9.33 -4.81 -1.49
CA LYS A 55 -9.19 -6.19 -1.98
C LYS A 55 -10.27 -6.61 -2.99
N ASN A 56 -11.47 -6.06 -2.88
CA ASN A 56 -12.58 -6.35 -3.79
C ASN A 56 -12.53 -5.50 -5.08
N SER A 57 -11.95 -4.29 -5.02
CA SER A 57 -11.91 -3.36 -6.16
C SER A 57 -10.69 -3.56 -7.08
N CYS A 58 -9.66 -4.26 -6.59
CA CYS A 58 -8.40 -4.44 -7.29
C CYS A 58 -8.15 -5.89 -7.70
N ALA A 59 -7.41 -6.09 -8.79
CA ALA A 59 -6.87 -7.39 -9.13
C ALA A 59 -5.84 -7.85 -8.08
N LYS A 60 -5.82 -9.15 -7.78
CA LYS A 60 -4.90 -9.73 -6.78
C LYS A 60 -3.43 -9.40 -7.02
N SER A 61 -2.99 -9.43 -8.28
CA SER A 61 -1.62 -9.08 -8.67
C SER A 61 -1.27 -7.61 -8.38
N TRP A 62 -2.26 -6.71 -8.49
CA TRP A 62 -2.08 -5.29 -8.19
C TRP A 62 -2.00 -5.07 -6.68
N ILE A 63 -2.83 -5.76 -5.89
CA ILE A 63 -2.79 -5.70 -4.43
C ILE A 63 -1.41 -6.12 -3.92
N GLU A 64 -0.94 -7.30 -4.34
CA GLU A 64 0.38 -7.80 -3.93
C GLU A 64 1.52 -6.86 -4.34
N TYR A 65 1.44 -6.27 -5.54
CA TYR A 65 2.41 -5.28 -6.00
C TYR A 65 2.39 -4.02 -5.13
N PHE A 66 1.21 -3.45 -4.85
CA PHE A 66 1.09 -2.22 -4.07
C PHE A 66 1.53 -2.40 -2.62
N GLU A 67 1.20 -3.52 -1.99
CA GLU A 67 1.63 -3.83 -0.62
C GLU A 67 3.16 -3.93 -0.52
N LYS A 68 3.79 -4.66 -1.46
CA LYS A 68 5.26 -4.76 -1.52
C LYS A 68 5.90 -3.41 -1.81
N LYS A 69 5.34 -2.65 -2.75
CA LYS A 69 5.83 -1.33 -3.13
C LYS A 69 5.80 -0.36 -1.96
N ARG A 70 4.71 -0.32 -1.19
CA ARG A 70 4.58 0.52 0.01
C ARG A 70 5.70 0.28 1.01
N VAL A 71 6.02 -0.98 1.29
CA VAL A 71 7.12 -1.34 2.21
C VAL A 71 8.47 -0.90 1.65
N ALA A 72 8.73 -1.14 0.35
CA ALA A 72 9.97 -0.75 -0.30
C ALA A 72 10.16 0.78 -0.33
N ASP A 73 9.11 1.53 -0.63
CA ASP A 73 9.14 3.00 -0.68
C ASP A 73 9.42 3.58 0.72
N ILE A 74 8.78 3.05 1.77
CA ILE A 74 9.06 3.49 3.15
C ILE A 74 10.50 3.16 3.57
N GLN A 75 11.01 1.97 3.24
CA GLN A 75 12.40 1.59 3.53
C GLN A 75 13.40 2.51 2.82
N LYS A 76 13.12 2.79 1.54
CA LYS A 76 13.90 3.70 0.71
C LYS A 76 13.93 5.10 1.31
N ASP A 77 12.78 5.64 1.69
CA ASP A 77 12.68 6.97 2.30
C ASP A 77 13.41 7.04 3.64
N ASN A 78 13.29 6.02 4.48
CA ASN A 78 14.02 5.94 5.74
C ASN A 78 15.53 5.87 5.53
N PHE A 79 15.98 5.12 4.53
CA PHE A 79 17.39 5.05 4.17
C PHE A 79 17.93 6.41 3.71
N TYR A 80 17.23 7.12 2.83
CA TYR A 80 17.64 8.46 2.41
C TYR A 80 17.64 9.47 3.54
N LYS A 81 16.64 9.42 4.44
CA LYS A 81 16.62 10.27 5.65
C LYS A 81 17.87 10.05 6.49
N LYS A 82 18.20 8.78 6.76
CA LYS A 82 19.40 8.42 7.53
C LYS A 82 20.70 8.88 6.85
N LEU A 83 20.83 8.70 5.55
CA LEU A 83 21.99 9.21 4.80
C LEU A 83 22.12 10.73 4.90
N ASN A 84 21.00 11.46 4.75
CA ASN A 84 20.99 12.92 4.84
C ASN A 84 21.33 13.41 6.25
N GLU A 85 20.92 12.69 7.29
CA GLU A 85 21.28 12.97 8.69
C GLU A 85 22.78 12.74 8.91
N MET A 86 23.33 11.60 8.49
CA MET A 86 24.76 11.29 8.60
C MET A 86 25.63 12.32 7.86
N ASN A 87 25.22 12.73 6.64
CA ASN A 87 25.93 13.75 5.87
C ASN A 87 25.92 15.12 6.58
N LYS A 88 24.84 15.48 7.27
CA LYS A 88 24.76 16.72 8.05
C LYS A 88 25.64 16.67 9.30
N GLU A 89 25.78 15.50 9.93
CA GLU A 89 26.67 15.31 11.08
C GLU A 89 28.15 15.41 10.69
N GLN A 90 28.52 14.94 9.50
CA GLN A 90 29.89 15.07 8.97
C GLN A 90 30.26 16.51 8.55
N LEU A 91 29.27 17.37 8.32
CA LEU A 91 29.46 18.76 7.92
C LEU A 91 29.50 19.75 9.10
N LYS A 92 29.33 19.25 10.32
CA LYS A 92 29.47 20.02 11.57
C LYS A 92 30.85 19.80 12.18
#